data_AF-A0A970U358-F1
#
_entry.id   AF-A0A970U358-F1
#
_cell.length_a   1.000
_cell.length_b   1.000
_cell.length_c   1.000
_cell.angle_alpha   90.00
_cell.angle_beta   90.00
_cell.angle_gamma   90.00
#
_symmetry.space_group_name_H-M   'P 1'
#
loop_
_entity.id
_entity.type
_entity.pdbx_description
1 polymer ?
#
loop_
_entity_poly.entity_id
_entity_poly.type
_entity_poly.pdbx_seq_one_letter_code
_entity_poly.pdbx_strand_id
1 'polypeptide(L)'
;MQFIYQIKKTIIRNILKKRKKAQGFDPVLVETYQLPADADNDINNSYYFSAHNIEGQSLFIRLGLRGDKQSEIWFAYRDNDFFLSCPTELCPIEASPLHVECIEVEKKWKIIFRGEMQSLTNKEIRVQACFEGVFEATAPIFDFFYHADPEPMASAIAREKWNKAFFQEIQKNNQTHYEQAGKLTGNLNINQIQKQIDLYALRDHSFGKRDWNYMDKHMWLMALTENGDALNISTVSYPALSGIAVGNFNRNGKVFDVIHFHTSNDVINNGKGADHFILQAKLKTGELLQITVERDAEVVYSFANGQYILREGMGSFTINGEKARGIIEFGFNKDNSRWYRNNK
;
A
#
# COMPACT_ATOMS: atom_id res chain seq x y z
N MET A 1 -23.19 19.03 18.53
CA MET A 1 -21.93 18.44 18.00
C MET A 1 -21.86 18.46 16.47
N GLN A 2 -22.93 18.11 15.75
CA GLN A 2 -22.94 18.04 14.28
C GLN A 2 -22.65 19.38 13.57
N PHE A 3 -23.13 20.51 14.09
CA PHE A 3 -22.83 21.84 13.53
C PHE A 3 -21.33 22.20 13.59
N ILE A 4 -20.68 21.99 14.75
CA ILE A 4 -19.24 22.24 14.92
C ILE A 4 -18.42 21.35 13.99
N TYR A 5 -18.81 20.08 13.84
CA TYR A 5 -18.19 19.15 12.90
C TYR A 5 -18.25 19.67 11.45
N GLN A 6 -19.41 20.13 10.98
CA GLN A 6 -19.55 20.65 9.62
C GLN A 6 -18.72 21.92 9.38
N ILE A 7 -18.59 22.80 10.38
CA ILE A 7 -17.69 23.96 10.31
C ILE A 7 -16.24 23.50 10.18
N LYS A 8 -15.78 22.64 11.09
CA LYS A 8 -14.40 22.10 11.08
C LYS A 8 -14.07 21.48 9.73
N LYS A 9 -14.95 20.60 9.23
CA LYS A 9 -14.80 19.92 7.96
C LYS A 9 -14.70 20.89 6.80
N THR A 10 -15.57 21.90 6.75
CA THR A 10 -15.55 22.93 5.71
C THR A 10 -14.25 23.72 5.70
N ILE A 11 -13.75 24.11 6.88
CA ILE A 11 -12.48 24.83 7.04
C ILE A 11 -11.32 23.98 6.49
N ILE A 12 -11.17 22.74 6.96
CA ILE A 12 -10.07 21.86 6.54
C ILE A 12 -10.15 21.56 5.05
N ARG A 13 -11.33 21.25 4.53
CA ARG A 13 -11.53 21.00 3.10
C ARG A 13 -11.05 22.17 2.25
N ASN A 14 -11.35 23.41 2.65
CA ASN A 14 -10.89 24.61 1.94
C ASN A 14 -9.37 24.78 2.02
N ILE A 15 -8.77 24.51 3.19
CA ILE A 15 -7.31 24.53 3.36
C ILE A 15 -6.65 23.49 2.44
N LEU A 16 -7.14 22.25 2.43
CA LEU A 16 -6.61 21.17 1.58
C LEU A 16 -6.74 21.52 0.09
N LYS A 17 -7.90 22.03 -0.36
CA LYS A 17 -8.08 22.51 -1.75
C LYS A 17 -7.08 23.60 -2.13
N LYS A 18 -6.84 24.56 -1.23
CA LYS A 18 -5.88 25.65 -1.46
C LYS A 18 -4.45 25.11 -1.55
N ARG A 19 -4.05 24.18 -0.66
CA ARG A 19 -2.72 23.55 -0.70
C ARG A 19 -2.51 22.72 -1.96
N LYS A 20 -3.49 21.88 -2.32
CA LYS A 20 -3.48 21.08 -3.57
C LYS A 20 -3.27 21.94 -4.81
N LYS A 21 -3.96 23.08 -4.91
CA LYS A 21 -3.77 24.03 -6.02
C LYS A 21 -2.38 24.69 -6.01
N ALA A 22 -1.79 24.89 -4.84
CA ALA A 22 -0.52 25.59 -4.70
C ALA A 22 0.71 24.68 -4.92
N GLN A 23 0.66 23.42 -4.50
CA GLN A 23 1.79 22.48 -4.63
C GLN A 23 1.92 21.88 -6.03
N GLY A 24 0.81 21.64 -6.74
CA GLY A 24 0.83 20.92 -8.01
C GLY A 24 1.23 19.45 -7.84
N PHE A 25 1.47 18.77 -8.96
CA PHE A 25 2.05 17.42 -9.02
C PHE A 25 3.06 17.40 -10.16
N ASP A 26 4.29 17.02 -9.85
CA ASP A 26 5.39 16.90 -10.82
C ASP A 26 5.83 15.43 -10.86
N PRO A 27 5.46 14.68 -11.91
CA PRO A 27 5.77 13.26 -12.02
C PRO A 27 7.27 12.99 -12.05
N VAL A 28 8.07 13.88 -12.67
CA VAL A 28 9.52 13.72 -12.74
C VAL A 28 10.11 13.79 -11.34
N LEU A 29 9.74 14.82 -10.57
CA LEU A 29 10.25 15.01 -9.21
C LEU A 29 9.91 13.85 -8.29
N VAL A 30 8.68 13.33 -8.36
CA VAL A 30 8.25 12.23 -7.48
C VAL A 30 8.88 10.89 -7.89
N GLU A 31 9.15 10.66 -9.17
CA GLU A 31 9.72 9.40 -9.64
C GLU A 31 11.24 9.33 -9.56
N THR A 32 11.92 10.46 -9.70
CA THR A 32 13.37 10.53 -9.52
C THR A 32 13.77 10.90 -8.09
N TYR A 33 12.82 10.82 -7.14
CA TYR A 33 13.11 11.12 -5.74
C TYR A 33 14.25 10.24 -5.22
N GLN A 34 15.17 10.87 -4.52
CA GLN A 34 16.26 10.22 -3.80
C GLN A 34 16.26 10.71 -2.36
N LEU A 35 16.70 9.84 -1.45
CA LEU A 35 16.87 10.23 -0.06
C LEU A 35 17.87 11.38 0.04
N PRO A 36 17.58 12.42 0.84
CA PRO A 36 18.57 13.43 1.20
C PRO A 36 19.82 12.77 1.81
N ALA A 37 21.00 13.35 1.56
CA ALA A 37 22.25 12.83 2.11
C ALA A 37 22.31 12.85 3.65
N ASP A 38 21.53 13.74 4.27
CA ASP A 38 21.36 13.94 5.70
C ASP A 38 20.03 13.38 6.23
N ALA A 39 19.36 12.53 5.45
CA ALA A 39 18.10 11.90 5.84
C ALA A 39 18.27 11.11 7.14
N ASP A 40 17.35 11.33 8.09
CA ASP A 40 17.28 10.51 9.28
C ASP A 40 16.72 9.11 8.97
N ASN A 41 16.81 8.19 9.95
CA ASN A 41 16.38 6.80 9.80
C ASN A 41 14.87 6.65 9.56
N ASP A 42 14.07 7.65 9.96
CA ASP A 42 12.62 7.63 9.74
C ASP A 42 12.26 8.06 8.32
N ILE A 43 13.15 8.67 7.54
CA ILE A 43 12.87 8.97 6.13
C ILE A 43 13.01 7.70 5.28
N ASN A 44 11.98 7.42 4.48
CA ASN A 44 11.99 6.34 3.51
C ASN A 44 11.87 6.83 2.06
N ASN A 45 12.29 5.95 1.16
CA ASN A 45 11.92 5.95 -0.24
C ASN A 45 11.53 4.52 -0.62
N SER A 46 10.24 4.27 -0.80
CA SER A 46 9.64 2.93 -0.84
C SER A 46 8.95 2.66 -2.17
N TYR A 47 9.52 1.73 -2.94
CA TYR A 47 8.92 1.21 -4.16
C TYR A 47 8.22 -0.10 -3.86
N TYR A 48 6.96 -0.24 -4.25
CA TYR A 48 6.19 -1.45 -4.08
C TYR A 48 5.50 -1.83 -5.40
N PHE A 49 5.49 -3.13 -5.70
CA PHE A 49 4.83 -3.70 -6.86
C PHE A 49 4.10 -4.96 -6.42
N SER A 50 2.84 -5.12 -6.81
CA SER A 50 2.10 -6.37 -6.64
C SER A 50 1.48 -6.78 -7.98
N ALA A 51 1.52 -8.06 -8.29
CA ALA A 51 1.07 -8.60 -9.55
C ALA A 51 0.33 -9.93 -9.34
N HIS A 52 -0.84 -10.07 -9.94
CA HIS A 52 -1.79 -11.13 -9.60
C HIS A 52 -2.62 -11.59 -10.81
N ASN A 53 -3.08 -12.84 -10.78
CA ASN A 53 -4.15 -13.35 -11.65
C ASN A 53 -5.20 -14.12 -10.84
N ILE A 54 -6.35 -14.43 -11.45
CA ILE A 54 -7.44 -15.10 -10.72
C ILE A 54 -7.17 -16.60 -10.47
N GLU A 55 -6.21 -17.19 -11.17
CA GLU A 55 -5.78 -18.58 -11.02
C GLU A 55 -4.95 -18.81 -9.75
N GLY A 56 -4.58 -17.74 -9.03
CA GLY A 56 -3.90 -17.82 -7.73
C GLY A 56 -2.42 -17.44 -7.76
N GLN A 57 -1.87 -17.12 -8.93
CA GLN A 57 -0.49 -16.61 -9.05
C GLN A 57 -0.42 -15.20 -8.46
N SER A 58 0.56 -15.00 -7.58
CA SER A 58 0.83 -13.72 -6.91
C SER A 58 2.31 -13.48 -6.81
N LEU A 59 2.73 -12.25 -7.05
CA LEU A 59 4.07 -11.74 -6.81
C LEU A 59 3.93 -10.37 -6.15
N PHE A 60 4.55 -10.15 -5.00
CA PHE A 60 4.74 -8.79 -4.50
C PHE A 60 6.19 -8.53 -4.15
N ILE A 61 6.58 -7.27 -4.31
CA ILE A 61 7.94 -6.79 -4.23
C ILE A 61 7.91 -5.44 -3.53
N ARG A 62 8.77 -5.24 -2.53
CA ARG A 62 8.98 -3.95 -1.90
C ARG A 62 10.46 -3.69 -1.68
N LEU A 63 10.93 -2.52 -2.13
CA LEU A 63 12.23 -1.96 -1.80
C LEU A 63 12.02 -0.66 -1.03
N GLY A 64 12.34 -0.65 0.26
CA GLY A 64 12.33 0.54 1.10
C GLY A 64 13.74 1.01 1.43
N LEU A 65 14.22 2.09 0.81
CA LEU A 65 15.50 2.70 1.17
C LEU A 65 15.33 3.60 2.40
N ARG A 66 16.30 3.58 3.32
CA ARG A 66 16.31 4.34 4.57
C ARG A 66 17.51 5.29 4.68
N GLY A 67 17.36 6.36 5.47
CA GLY A 67 18.42 7.36 5.69
C GLY A 67 19.70 6.79 6.34
N ASP A 68 19.60 5.68 7.09
CA ASP A 68 20.74 4.95 7.65
C ASP A 68 21.42 3.98 6.67
N LYS A 69 21.16 4.14 5.37
CA LYS A 69 21.73 3.33 4.27
C LYS A 69 21.35 1.84 4.34
N GLN A 70 20.19 1.55 4.93
CA GLN A 70 19.57 0.23 4.88
C GLN A 70 18.53 0.16 3.76
N SER A 71 18.32 -1.04 3.25
CA SER A 71 17.20 -1.41 2.40
C SER A 71 16.29 -2.42 3.13
N GLU A 72 15.02 -2.08 3.26
CA GLU A 72 13.93 -3.00 3.60
C GLU A 72 13.51 -3.76 2.34
N ILE A 73 13.46 -5.09 2.41
CA ILE A 73 13.29 -5.94 1.24
C ILE A 73 12.15 -6.90 1.45
N TRP A 74 11.13 -6.80 0.61
CA TRP A 74 10.11 -7.82 0.47
C TRP A 74 10.16 -8.35 -0.96
N PHE A 75 10.17 -9.67 -1.09
CA PHE A 75 9.99 -10.34 -2.36
C PHE A 75 9.30 -11.65 -2.06
N ALA A 76 8.04 -11.80 -2.48
CA ALA A 76 7.27 -13.00 -2.23
C ALA A 76 6.57 -13.45 -3.51
N TYR A 77 6.64 -14.76 -3.76
CA TYR A 77 6.01 -15.40 -4.90
C TYR A 77 5.13 -16.54 -4.44
N ARG A 78 3.96 -16.66 -5.06
CA ARG A 78 3.05 -17.77 -4.86
C ARG A 78 2.41 -18.21 -6.17
N ASP A 79 2.33 -19.52 -6.35
CA ASP A 79 1.47 -20.19 -7.32
C ASP A 79 1.00 -21.53 -6.73
N ASN A 80 0.58 -22.48 -7.59
CA ASN A 80 0.16 -23.81 -7.17
C ASN A 80 1.31 -24.69 -6.63
N ASP A 81 2.55 -24.40 -7.01
CA ASP A 81 3.73 -25.21 -6.66
C ASP A 81 4.53 -24.59 -5.51
N PHE A 82 4.58 -23.26 -5.46
CA PHE A 82 5.46 -22.49 -4.61
C PHE A 82 4.69 -21.52 -3.73
N PHE A 83 5.15 -21.38 -2.49
CA PHE A 83 4.88 -20.20 -1.68
C PHE A 83 6.17 -19.82 -0.97
N LEU A 84 6.86 -18.82 -1.50
CA LEU A 84 8.22 -18.45 -1.14
C LEU A 84 8.30 -16.97 -0.78
N SER A 85 9.17 -16.61 0.15
CA SER A 85 9.53 -15.23 0.44
C SER A 85 11.04 -15.07 0.66
N CYS A 86 11.58 -13.89 0.34
CA CYS A 86 12.95 -13.57 0.71
C CYS A 86 13.07 -13.51 2.25
N PRO A 87 13.99 -14.27 2.87
CA PRO A 87 14.17 -14.25 4.33
C PRO A 87 15.00 -13.04 4.80
N THR A 88 15.65 -12.32 3.88
CA THR A 88 16.40 -11.09 4.19
C THR A 88 15.44 -9.91 4.09
N GLU A 89 14.97 -9.43 5.23
CA GLU A 89 14.03 -8.29 5.30
C GLU A 89 14.73 -6.94 5.41
N LEU A 90 15.99 -6.92 5.87
CA LEU A 90 16.79 -5.72 6.07
C LEU A 90 18.27 -6.02 5.80
N CYS A 91 18.91 -5.19 4.98
CA CYS A 91 20.36 -5.25 4.75
C CYS A 91 20.89 -3.90 4.28
N PRO A 92 22.23 -3.67 4.30
CA PRO A 92 22.81 -2.50 3.66
C PRO A 92 22.40 -2.40 2.19
N ILE A 93 22.17 -1.18 1.69
CA ILE A 93 21.73 -0.94 0.30
C ILE A 93 22.66 -1.66 -0.70
N GLU A 94 23.97 -1.68 -0.44
CA GLU A 94 24.96 -2.16 -1.42
C GLU A 94 25.00 -3.70 -1.48
N ALA A 95 24.40 -4.35 -0.48
CA ALA A 95 24.22 -5.79 -0.41
C ALA A 95 22.78 -6.21 -0.77
N SER A 96 21.93 -5.26 -1.18
CA SER A 96 20.54 -5.55 -1.47
C SER A 96 20.40 -6.54 -2.63
N PRO A 97 19.71 -7.68 -2.46
CA PRO A 97 19.34 -8.54 -3.58
C PRO A 97 18.32 -7.91 -4.52
N LEU A 98 17.64 -6.82 -4.12
CA LEU A 98 16.53 -6.21 -4.85
C LEU A 98 16.89 -4.81 -5.35
N HIS A 99 16.72 -4.60 -6.66
CA HIS A 99 16.97 -3.33 -7.31
C HIS A 99 15.74 -2.90 -8.11
N VAL A 100 15.44 -1.60 -8.08
CA VAL A 100 14.34 -0.97 -8.80
C VAL A 100 14.90 0.25 -9.53
N GLU A 101 14.61 0.38 -10.81
CA GLU A 101 15.10 1.47 -11.66
C GLU A 101 13.95 2.06 -12.49
N CYS A 102 13.81 3.39 -12.48
CA CYS A 102 12.94 4.11 -13.39
C CYS A 102 13.57 4.13 -14.78
N ILE A 103 12.93 3.47 -15.76
CA ILE A 103 13.39 3.43 -17.16
C ILE A 103 12.74 4.57 -17.96
N GLU A 104 11.45 4.81 -17.72
CA GLU A 104 10.70 5.89 -18.35
C GLU A 104 9.69 6.44 -17.34
N VAL A 105 9.77 7.75 -17.09
CA VAL A 105 8.87 8.46 -16.18
C VAL A 105 7.42 8.21 -16.56
N GLU A 106 6.61 7.89 -15.55
CA GLU A 106 5.19 7.52 -15.51
C GLU A 106 4.86 6.22 -16.24
N LYS A 107 5.85 5.52 -16.79
CA LYS A 107 5.58 4.41 -17.73
C LYS A 107 6.28 3.13 -17.40
N LYS A 108 7.59 3.12 -17.17
CA LYS A 108 8.38 1.87 -17.16
C LYS A 108 9.38 1.80 -16.03
N TRP A 109 9.36 0.67 -15.34
CA TRP A 109 10.21 0.39 -14.18
C TRP A 109 10.82 -0.99 -14.30
N LYS A 110 12.15 -1.07 -14.21
CA LYS A 110 12.88 -2.33 -14.21
C LYS A 110 13.04 -2.80 -12.77
N ILE A 111 12.81 -4.09 -12.56
CA ILE A 111 12.93 -4.74 -11.25
C ILE A 111 13.84 -5.95 -11.41
N ILE A 112 14.85 -6.03 -10.56
CA ILE A 112 15.81 -7.14 -10.53
C ILE A 112 15.91 -7.66 -9.11
N PHE A 113 15.67 -8.95 -8.92
CA PHE A 113 15.95 -9.64 -7.67
C PHE A 113 16.93 -10.78 -7.91
N ARG A 114 17.99 -10.87 -7.09
CA ARG A 114 18.94 -11.98 -7.10
C ARG A 114 19.27 -12.36 -5.66
N GLY A 115 18.63 -13.39 -5.15
CA GLY A 115 18.81 -13.79 -3.76
C GLY A 115 18.14 -15.11 -3.41
N GLU A 116 18.33 -15.50 -2.15
CA GLU A 116 17.68 -16.67 -1.60
C GLU A 116 16.20 -16.39 -1.32
N MET A 117 15.35 -17.39 -1.55
CA MET A 117 13.98 -17.43 -1.07
C MET A 117 13.77 -18.66 -0.19
N GLN A 118 12.92 -18.52 0.83
CA GLN A 118 12.55 -19.57 1.76
C GLN A 118 11.08 -19.94 1.57
N SER A 119 10.76 -21.22 1.64
CA SER A 119 9.37 -21.67 1.61
C SER A 119 8.63 -21.32 2.90
N LEU A 120 7.42 -20.81 2.73
CA LEU A 120 6.50 -20.48 3.82
C LEU A 120 5.65 -21.68 4.26
N THR A 121 5.60 -22.75 3.46
CA THR A 121 4.97 -24.02 3.83
C THR A 121 5.94 -25.00 4.47
N ASN A 122 7.23 -24.94 4.12
CA ASN A 122 8.30 -25.70 4.76
C ASN A 122 9.58 -24.85 4.88
N LYS A 123 9.84 -24.31 6.07
CA LYS A 123 10.96 -23.38 6.32
C LYS A 123 12.35 -23.99 6.14
N GLU A 124 12.48 -25.31 6.03
CA GLU A 124 13.76 -25.96 5.73
C GLU A 124 14.16 -25.81 4.25
N ILE A 125 13.18 -25.56 3.38
CA ILE A 125 13.41 -25.40 1.94
C ILE A 125 13.86 -23.96 1.66
N ARG A 126 15.09 -23.84 1.16
CA ARG A 126 15.69 -22.62 0.64
C ARG A 126 16.16 -22.83 -0.78
N VAL A 127 15.94 -21.84 -1.63
CA VAL A 127 16.22 -21.90 -3.06
C VAL A 127 16.83 -20.60 -3.52
N GLN A 128 17.74 -20.66 -4.50
CA GLN A 128 18.22 -19.44 -5.14
C GLN A 128 17.21 -19.01 -6.19
N ALA A 129 16.90 -17.72 -6.22
CA ALA A 129 15.99 -17.14 -7.18
C ALA A 129 16.59 -15.92 -7.88
N CYS A 130 16.29 -15.80 -9.17
CA CYS A 130 16.62 -14.64 -9.98
C CYS A 130 15.36 -14.19 -10.71
N PHE A 131 14.93 -12.96 -10.45
CA PHE A 131 13.87 -12.30 -11.18
C PHE A 131 14.44 -11.12 -11.96
N GLU A 132 14.04 -11.02 -13.22
CA GLU A 132 14.21 -9.82 -14.02
C GLU A 132 12.88 -9.53 -14.72
N GLY A 133 12.34 -8.35 -14.46
CA GLY A 133 11.07 -7.94 -15.02
C GLY A 133 10.93 -6.44 -15.20
N VAL A 134 9.87 -6.07 -15.91
CA VAL A 134 9.50 -4.70 -16.22
C VAL A 134 8.04 -4.51 -15.87
N PHE A 135 7.77 -3.52 -15.03
CA PHE A 135 6.45 -2.95 -14.85
C PHE A 135 6.22 -1.91 -15.95
N GLU A 136 5.09 -2.01 -16.65
CA GLU A 136 4.62 -1.04 -17.64
C GLU A 136 3.24 -0.52 -17.25
N ALA A 137 3.10 0.80 -17.13
CA ALA A 137 1.86 1.43 -16.71
C ALA A 137 0.75 1.28 -17.77
N THR A 138 -0.45 0.98 -17.32
CA THR A 138 -1.67 0.94 -18.14
C THR A 138 -2.63 2.09 -17.79
N ALA A 139 -2.27 2.88 -16.78
CA ALA A 139 -3.06 3.99 -16.26
C ALA A 139 -2.20 5.18 -15.81
N PRO A 140 -2.77 6.38 -15.72
CA PRO A 140 -2.12 7.52 -15.09
C PRO A 140 -1.84 7.29 -13.60
N ILE A 141 -0.85 8.00 -13.07
CA ILE A 141 -0.58 8.03 -11.63
C ILE A 141 -1.76 8.62 -10.86
N PHE A 142 -2.10 8.01 -9.72
CA PHE A 142 -3.01 8.54 -8.71
C PHE A 142 -2.25 8.94 -7.44
N ASP A 143 -1.88 10.21 -7.33
CA ASP A 143 -1.35 10.80 -6.10
C ASP A 143 -2.46 11.11 -5.08
N PHE A 144 -2.30 10.64 -3.85
CA PHE A 144 -3.35 10.75 -2.83
C PHE A 144 -3.50 12.14 -2.24
N PHE A 145 -2.51 13.02 -2.43
CA PHE A 145 -2.63 14.41 -2.04
C PHE A 145 -3.25 15.25 -3.17
N TYR A 146 -2.80 15.03 -4.40
CA TYR A 146 -3.13 15.84 -5.56
C TYR A 146 -4.34 15.33 -6.35
N HIS A 147 -4.63 14.03 -6.43
CA HIS A 147 -5.78 13.51 -7.18
C HIS A 147 -7.00 13.24 -6.29
N ALA A 148 -6.81 12.68 -5.10
CA ALA A 148 -7.92 12.35 -4.19
C ALA A 148 -8.79 13.57 -3.84
N ASP A 149 -10.07 13.31 -3.56
CA ASP A 149 -10.97 14.30 -3.00
C ASP A 149 -10.53 14.63 -1.56
N PRO A 150 -10.49 15.90 -1.17
CA PRO A 150 -10.11 16.27 0.20
C PRO A 150 -11.18 15.90 1.25
N GLU A 151 -12.38 15.50 0.84
CA GLU A 151 -13.50 15.20 1.73
C GLU A 151 -13.21 14.12 2.79
N PRO A 152 -12.57 12.97 2.48
CA PRO A 152 -12.31 11.93 3.48
C PRO A 152 -11.31 12.41 4.55
N MET A 153 -10.20 13.04 4.12
CA MET A 153 -9.21 13.63 5.02
C MET A 153 -9.82 14.76 5.87
N ALA A 154 -10.61 15.65 5.27
CA ALA A 154 -11.30 16.71 6.00
C ALA A 154 -12.30 16.15 7.02
N SER A 155 -12.99 15.06 6.68
CA SER A 155 -13.90 14.37 7.59
C SER A 155 -13.15 13.76 8.77
N ALA A 156 -12.00 13.11 8.54
CA ALA A 156 -11.16 12.55 9.60
C ALA A 156 -10.67 13.63 10.56
N ILE A 157 -10.07 14.70 10.05
CA ILE A 157 -9.56 15.81 10.86
C ILE A 157 -10.68 16.53 11.63
N ALA A 158 -11.89 16.62 11.07
CA ALA A 158 -13.02 17.27 11.71
C ALA A 158 -13.61 16.50 12.89
N ARG A 159 -13.45 15.16 12.93
CA ARG A 159 -13.86 14.32 14.07
C ARG A 159 -13.00 14.58 15.31
N GLU A 160 -11.73 14.91 15.11
CA GLU A 160 -10.77 15.04 16.21
C GLU A 160 -10.95 16.33 17.03
N LYS A 161 -10.47 16.29 18.29
CA LYS A 161 -10.43 17.47 19.17
C LYS A 161 -9.31 18.42 18.74
N TRP A 162 -9.67 19.62 18.32
CA TRP A 162 -8.71 20.61 17.85
C TRP A 162 -8.04 21.33 19.02
N ASN A 163 -6.70 21.32 19.00
CA ASN A 163 -5.85 22.13 19.85
C ASN A 163 -4.49 22.30 19.15
N LYS A 164 -3.59 23.11 19.71
CA LYS A 164 -2.26 23.36 19.12
C LYS A 164 -1.45 22.07 18.94
N ALA A 165 -1.47 21.18 19.94
CA ALA A 165 -0.73 19.92 19.89
C ALA A 165 -1.25 19.01 18.76
N PHE A 166 -2.57 18.90 18.59
CA PHE A 166 -3.17 18.15 17.48
C PHE A 166 -2.63 18.60 16.11
N PHE A 167 -2.63 19.92 15.85
CA PHE A 167 -2.14 20.44 14.58
C PHE A 167 -0.62 20.29 14.40
N GLN A 168 0.14 20.33 15.50
CA GLN A 168 1.57 20.02 15.47
C GLN A 168 1.83 18.56 15.15
N GLU A 169 1.04 17.63 15.71
CA GLU A 169 1.19 16.19 15.44
C GLU A 169 0.87 15.83 13.99
N ILE A 170 -0.25 16.30 13.42
CA ILE A 170 -0.61 15.95 12.03
C ILE A 170 0.39 16.51 11.00
N GLN A 171 1.14 17.56 11.34
CA GLN A 171 2.17 18.12 10.47
C GLN A 171 3.46 17.27 10.43
N LYS A 172 3.67 16.39 11.42
CA LYS A 172 4.85 15.52 11.48
C LYS A 172 4.82 14.41 10.44
N ASN A 173 3.63 14.00 10.01
CA ASN A 173 3.45 12.89 9.07
C ASN A 173 3.25 13.41 7.64
N ASN A 174 4.31 13.97 7.05
CA ASN A 174 4.31 14.43 5.67
C ASN A 174 4.98 13.37 4.79
N GLN A 175 4.15 12.59 4.09
CA GLN A 175 4.57 11.59 3.11
C GLN A 175 3.94 11.93 1.76
N THR A 176 4.68 11.71 0.68
CA THR A 176 4.13 11.59 -0.66
C THR A 176 3.76 10.13 -0.88
N HIS A 177 2.60 9.89 -1.50
CA HIS A 177 2.09 8.55 -1.77
C HIS A 177 1.27 8.58 -3.04
N TYR A 178 1.64 7.74 -4.00
CA TYR A 178 0.88 7.57 -5.22
C TYR A 178 0.91 6.14 -5.73
N GLU A 179 -0.07 5.83 -6.55
CA GLU A 179 -0.27 4.49 -7.10
C GLU A 179 -0.52 4.50 -8.61
N GLN A 180 -0.26 3.38 -9.25
CA GLN A 180 -0.41 3.23 -10.69
C GLN A 180 -0.72 1.80 -11.08
N ALA A 181 -1.79 1.58 -11.83
CA ALA A 181 -2.08 0.28 -12.45
C ALA A 181 -1.18 0.05 -13.68
N GLY A 182 -0.83 -1.21 -13.91
CA GLY A 182 0.05 -1.62 -14.99
C GLY A 182 0.06 -3.13 -15.23
N LYS A 183 1.12 -3.57 -15.91
CA LYS A 183 1.44 -4.98 -16.16
C LYS A 183 2.88 -5.24 -15.72
N LEU A 184 3.12 -6.32 -14.99
CA LEU A 184 4.44 -6.81 -14.66
C LEU A 184 4.76 -8.01 -15.56
N THR A 185 5.82 -7.88 -16.35
CA THR A 185 6.30 -8.94 -17.25
C THR A 185 7.74 -9.30 -16.91
N GLY A 186 8.10 -10.57 -16.94
CA GLY A 186 9.46 -10.98 -16.61
C GLY A 186 9.61 -12.48 -16.41
N ASN A 187 10.80 -12.88 -15.98
CA ASN A 187 11.12 -14.27 -15.71
C ASN A 187 11.59 -14.42 -14.28
N LEU A 188 10.95 -15.31 -13.53
CA LEU A 188 11.39 -15.74 -12.20
C LEU A 188 12.00 -17.15 -12.34
N ASN A 189 13.31 -17.25 -12.18
CA ASN A 189 14.02 -18.51 -12.12
C ASN A 189 14.17 -18.93 -10.66
N ILE A 190 13.64 -20.09 -10.29
CA ILE A 190 13.74 -20.71 -8.96
C ILE A 190 14.57 -21.99 -9.14
N ASN A 191 15.84 -21.96 -8.74
CA ASN A 191 16.83 -22.97 -9.12
C ASN A 191 16.84 -23.21 -10.65
N GLN A 192 16.37 -24.37 -11.11
CA GLN A 192 16.28 -24.74 -12.54
C GLN A 192 14.86 -24.59 -13.11
N ILE A 193 13.89 -24.16 -12.31
CA ILE A 193 12.50 -23.99 -12.72
C ILE A 193 12.28 -22.53 -13.11
N GLN A 194 11.90 -22.30 -14.35
CA GLN A 194 11.51 -20.97 -14.84
C GLN A 194 10.00 -20.79 -14.70
N LYS A 195 9.59 -19.66 -14.14
CA LYS A 195 8.21 -19.20 -14.06
C LYS A 195 8.09 -17.90 -14.86
N GLN A 196 7.25 -17.92 -15.88
CA GLN A 196 6.91 -16.72 -16.64
C GLN A 196 5.99 -15.85 -15.78
N ILE A 197 6.35 -14.57 -15.66
CA ILE A 197 5.49 -13.55 -15.08
C ILE A 197 4.93 -12.74 -16.25
N ASP A 198 3.61 -12.74 -16.37
CA ASP A 198 2.85 -11.90 -17.30
C ASP A 198 1.51 -11.56 -16.66
N LEU A 199 1.54 -10.63 -15.71
CA LEU A 199 0.44 -10.40 -14.77
C LEU A 199 0.03 -8.93 -14.79
N TYR A 200 -1.26 -8.66 -14.59
CA TYR A 200 -1.65 -7.31 -14.19
C TYR A 200 -1.00 -6.98 -12.85
N ALA A 201 -0.69 -5.71 -12.67
CA ALA A 201 0.05 -5.23 -11.53
C ALA A 201 -0.45 -3.87 -11.02
N LEU A 202 -0.25 -3.64 -9.74
CA LEU A 202 -0.30 -2.32 -9.12
C LEU A 202 1.10 -1.96 -8.64
N ARG A 203 1.45 -0.70 -8.86
CA ARG A 203 2.64 -0.08 -8.30
C ARG A 203 2.21 0.95 -7.27
N ASP A 204 2.94 0.97 -6.16
CA ASP A 204 2.87 1.98 -5.12
C ASP A 204 4.25 2.61 -4.94
N HIS A 205 4.30 3.93 -4.78
CA HIS A 205 5.52 4.63 -4.42
C HIS A 205 5.20 5.63 -3.31
N SER A 206 5.91 5.49 -2.20
CA SER A 206 5.80 6.39 -1.06
C SER A 206 7.17 6.81 -0.55
N PHE A 207 7.30 8.09 -0.20
CA PHE A 207 8.52 8.65 0.36
C PHE A 207 8.24 9.77 1.36
N GLY A 208 9.22 10.00 2.25
CA GLY A 208 9.09 10.93 3.37
C GLY A 208 9.13 10.19 4.71
N LYS A 209 8.52 10.78 5.75
CA LYS A 209 8.63 10.21 7.10
C LYS A 209 7.81 8.93 7.25
N ARG A 210 8.47 7.81 7.55
CA ARG A 210 7.88 6.50 7.84
C ARG A 210 8.45 5.90 9.13
N ASP A 211 7.75 6.14 10.23
CA ASP A 211 7.93 5.39 11.49
C ASP A 211 6.82 4.33 11.61
N TRP A 212 7.20 3.05 11.53
CA TRP A 212 6.26 1.94 11.68
C TRP A 212 5.59 1.92 13.05
N ASN A 213 6.29 2.28 14.12
CA ASN A 213 5.74 2.30 15.47
C ASN A 213 4.77 3.48 15.70
N TYR A 214 4.84 4.52 14.87
CA TYR A 214 3.92 5.65 14.94
C TYR A 214 2.48 5.28 14.53
N MET A 215 2.29 4.28 13.67
CA MET A 215 0.94 3.85 13.27
C MET A 215 0.24 3.08 14.39
N ASP A 216 -1.06 3.34 14.56
CA ASP A 216 -1.92 2.57 15.47
C ASP A 216 -2.38 1.28 14.78
N LYS A 217 -2.95 1.42 13.57
CA LYS A 217 -3.36 0.32 12.69
C LYS A 217 -3.62 0.82 11.26
N HIS A 218 -3.52 -0.08 10.29
CA HIS A 218 -3.96 0.15 8.92
C HIS A 218 -4.53 -1.11 8.28
N MET A 219 -5.40 -0.91 7.30
CA MET A 219 -5.79 -1.91 6.31
C MET A 219 -5.44 -1.34 4.95
N TRP A 220 -4.87 -2.16 4.08
CA TRP A 220 -4.67 -1.80 2.68
C TRP A 220 -5.12 -2.96 1.79
N LEU A 221 -6.02 -2.66 0.85
CA LEU A 221 -6.58 -3.62 -0.07
C LEU A 221 -6.23 -3.20 -1.49
N MET A 222 -5.64 -4.12 -2.23
CA MET A 222 -5.43 -4.00 -3.66
C MET A 222 -6.08 -5.18 -4.35
N ALA A 223 -6.80 -4.94 -5.44
CA ALA A 223 -7.41 -6.01 -6.21
C ALA A 223 -7.30 -5.73 -7.70
N LEU A 224 -6.96 -6.74 -8.47
CA LEU A 224 -6.81 -6.69 -9.93
C LEU A 224 -7.76 -7.69 -10.58
N THR A 225 -8.56 -7.22 -11.54
CA THR A 225 -9.42 -8.10 -12.36
C THR A 225 -8.65 -8.63 -13.57
N GLU A 226 -9.23 -9.61 -14.28
CA GLU A 226 -8.66 -10.19 -15.51
C GLU A 226 -8.56 -9.20 -16.68
N ASN A 227 -9.24 -8.05 -16.58
CA ASN A 227 -9.18 -7.00 -17.59
C ASN A 227 -8.20 -5.87 -17.22
N GLY A 228 -7.51 -6.00 -16.07
CA GLY A 228 -6.58 -4.99 -15.57
C GLY A 228 -7.24 -3.81 -14.85
N ASP A 229 -8.55 -3.88 -14.59
CA ASP A 229 -9.20 -2.96 -13.66
C ASP A 229 -8.61 -3.19 -12.26
N ALA A 230 -8.42 -2.11 -11.53
CA ALA A 230 -7.64 -2.12 -10.29
C ALA A 230 -8.36 -1.35 -9.19
N LEU A 231 -8.60 -1.98 -8.05
CA LEU A 231 -9.11 -1.33 -6.85
C LEU A 231 -7.97 -1.12 -5.86
N ASN A 232 -7.91 0.06 -5.27
CA ASN A 232 -7.09 0.32 -4.10
C ASN A 232 -7.92 1.04 -3.02
N ILE A 233 -7.92 0.49 -1.81
CA ILE A 233 -8.60 1.09 -0.66
C ILE A 233 -7.72 0.93 0.57
N SER A 234 -7.52 2.00 1.35
CA SER A 234 -6.84 1.92 2.63
C SER A 234 -7.56 2.66 3.74
N THR A 235 -7.42 2.12 4.96
CA THR A 235 -7.61 2.88 6.19
C THR A 235 -6.29 2.98 6.94
N VAL A 236 -6.02 4.12 7.57
CA VAL A 236 -4.92 4.26 8.51
C VAL A 236 -5.34 5.10 9.72
N SER A 237 -4.84 4.72 10.89
CA SER A 237 -5.00 5.45 12.13
C SER A 237 -3.65 5.71 12.79
N TYR A 238 -3.52 6.91 13.33
CA TYR A 238 -2.36 7.43 14.04
C TYR A 238 -2.78 7.97 15.40
N PRO A 239 -1.85 8.15 16.35
CA PRO A 239 -2.15 8.66 17.68
C PRO A 239 -2.89 10.00 17.71
N ALA A 240 -2.76 10.85 16.69
CA ALA A 240 -3.46 12.13 16.65
C ALA A 240 -4.69 12.12 15.74
N LEU A 241 -4.81 11.16 14.82
CA LEU A 241 -5.79 11.18 13.73
C LEU A 241 -6.23 9.77 13.36
N SER A 242 -7.51 9.48 13.54
CA SER A 242 -8.07 8.14 13.35
C SER A 242 -8.96 8.02 12.11
N GLY A 243 -8.94 6.83 11.50
CA GLY A 243 -9.86 6.47 10.42
C GLY A 243 -9.74 7.36 9.18
N ILE A 244 -8.50 7.67 8.77
CA ILE A 244 -8.27 8.20 7.43
C ILE A 244 -8.62 7.06 6.48
N ALA A 245 -9.53 7.33 5.54
CA ALA A 245 -10.04 6.36 4.60
C ALA A 245 -9.91 6.94 3.20
N VAL A 246 -9.11 6.32 2.35
CA VAL A 246 -8.83 6.79 0.99
C VAL A 246 -8.81 5.61 0.04
N GLY A 247 -8.94 5.87 -1.26
CA GLY A 247 -8.80 4.83 -2.25
C GLY A 247 -9.05 5.35 -3.65
N ASN A 248 -8.80 4.51 -4.63
CA ASN A 248 -9.10 4.76 -6.02
C ASN A 248 -9.54 3.46 -6.70
N PHE A 249 -10.17 3.62 -7.84
CA PHE A 249 -10.59 2.51 -8.68
C PHE A 249 -10.26 2.84 -10.13
N ASN A 250 -9.34 2.09 -10.72
CA ASN A 250 -9.06 2.12 -12.13
C ASN A 250 -10.06 1.24 -12.88
N ARG A 251 -10.79 1.83 -13.82
CA ARG A 251 -11.65 1.11 -14.76
C ARG A 251 -11.36 1.56 -16.17
N ASN A 252 -11.00 0.62 -17.04
CA ASN A 252 -10.67 0.88 -18.45
C ASN A 252 -9.65 2.03 -18.62
N GLY A 253 -8.59 2.02 -17.82
CA GLY A 253 -7.51 3.02 -17.86
C GLY A 253 -7.86 4.38 -17.26
N LYS A 254 -9.07 4.56 -16.73
CA LYS A 254 -9.50 5.80 -16.03
C LYS A 254 -9.54 5.57 -14.53
N VAL A 255 -8.95 6.50 -13.77
CA VAL A 255 -8.94 6.42 -12.31
C VAL A 255 -10.08 7.23 -11.71
N PHE A 256 -10.86 6.58 -10.84
CA PHE A 256 -11.96 7.16 -10.08
C PHE A 256 -11.61 7.17 -8.60
N ASP A 257 -11.85 8.29 -7.94
CA ASP A 257 -11.60 8.43 -6.51
C ASP A 257 -12.68 7.74 -5.66
N VAL A 258 -12.26 7.02 -4.62
CA VAL A 258 -13.14 6.39 -3.63
C VAL A 258 -13.29 7.36 -2.45
N ILE A 259 -14.46 7.99 -2.36
CA ILE A 259 -14.71 9.06 -1.39
C ILE A 259 -15.24 8.55 -0.04
N HIS A 260 -15.69 7.31 0.00
CA HIS A 260 -16.18 6.67 1.20
C HIS A 260 -16.16 5.16 1.03
N PHE A 261 -15.86 4.43 2.10
CA PHE A 261 -16.17 3.02 2.17
C PHE A 261 -16.50 2.64 3.61
N HIS A 262 -17.23 1.55 3.76
CA HIS A 262 -17.66 1.03 5.03
C HIS A 262 -17.51 -0.48 5.05
N THR A 263 -16.90 -0.99 6.11
CA THR A 263 -16.92 -2.40 6.50
C THR A 263 -17.99 -2.58 7.57
N SER A 264 -18.72 -3.70 7.53
CA SER A 264 -19.77 -3.98 8.53
C SER A 264 -19.24 -4.13 9.95
N ASN A 265 -17.95 -4.48 10.10
CA ASN A 265 -17.24 -4.63 11.36
C ASN A 265 -15.84 -4.01 11.28
N ASP A 266 -15.21 -3.78 12.44
CA ASP A 266 -13.77 -3.51 12.50
C ASP A 266 -13.02 -4.77 12.08
N VAL A 267 -12.38 -4.70 10.91
CA VAL A 267 -11.66 -5.83 10.32
C VAL A 267 -10.32 -6.08 10.99
N ILE A 268 -9.83 -5.18 11.86
CA ILE A 268 -8.58 -5.32 12.62
C ILE A 268 -8.92 -5.36 14.12
N ASN A 269 -9.59 -6.42 14.55
CA ASN A 269 -10.12 -6.55 15.93
C ASN A 269 -9.44 -7.63 16.77
N ASN A 270 -8.45 -8.34 16.23
CA ASN A 270 -7.85 -9.51 16.86
C ASN A 270 -6.32 -9.59 16.71
N GLY A 271 -5.66 -8.52 16.23
CA GLY A 271 -4.23 -8.56 15.92
C GLY A 271 -3.88 -9.54 14.78
N LYS A 272 -4.83 -9.80 13.89
CA LYS A 272 -4.65 -10.64 12.70
C LYS A 272 -5.30 -10.04 11.45
N GLY A 273 -6.44 -9.39 11.61
CA GLY A 273 -7.29 -9.04 10.49
C GLY A 273 -8.35 -10.11 10.21
N ALA A 274 -9.39 -9.76 9.47
CA ALA A 274 -10.41 -10.69 9.02
C ALA A 274 -9.95 -11.45 7.77
N ASP A 275 -10.16 -12.77 7.73
CA ASP A 275 -9.88 -13.58 6.55
C ASP A 275 -11.02 -13.53 5.52
N HIS A 276 -12.24 -13.19 5.95
CA HIS A 276 -13.38 -12.99 5.06
C HIS A 276 -14.21 -11.79 5.53
N PHE A 277 -14.54 -10.88 4.61
CA PHE A 277 -15.41 -9.74 4.89
C PHE A 277 -15.97 -9.11 3.62
N ILE A 278 -16.98 -8.26 3.82
CA ILE A 278 -17.66 -7.52 2.76
C ILE A 278 -17.56 -6.04 3.09
N LEU A 279 -17.32 -5.22 2.07
CA LEU A 279 -17.35 -3.76 2.18
C LEU A 279 -18.06 -3.13 0.99
N GLN A 280 -18.61 -1.95 1.23
CA GLN A 280 -19.17 -1.11 0.18
C GLN A 280 -18.33 0.14 0.03
N ALA A 281 -17.92 0.45 -1.20
CA ALA A 281 -17.18 1.66 -1.54
C ALA A 281 -18.02 2.56 -2.44
N LYS A 282 -17.96 3.87 -2.22
CA LYS A 282 -18.64 4.88 -3.03
C LYS A 282 -17.60 5.67 -3.82
N LEU A 283 -17.72 5.64 -5.14
CA LEU A 283 -16.93 6.47 -6.02
C LEU A 283 -17.44 7.91 -6.01
N LYS A 284 -16.56 8.85 -6.36
CA LYS A 284 -16.92 10.27 -6.53
C LYS A 284 -18.04 10.50 -7.55
N THR A 285 -18.19 9.61 -8.53
CA THR A 285 -19.28 9.61 -9.52
C THR A 285 -20.64 9.30 -8.91
N GLY A 286 -20.69 8.80 -7.67
CA GLY A 286 -21.91 8.33 -7.01
C GLY A 286 -22.14 6.82 -7.12
N GLU A 287 -21.37 6.12 -7.96
CA GLU A 287 -21.41 4.66 -8.10
C GLU A 287 -21.04 3.98 -6.77
N LEU A 288 -21.72 2.86 -6.49
CA LEU A 288 -21.42 1.99 -5.36
C LEU A 288 -20.77 0.70 -5.86
N LEU A 289 -19.67 0.31 -5.22
CA LEU A 289 -18.99 -0.95 -5.43
C LEU A 289 -19.29 -1.88 -4.25
N GLN A 290 -19.79 -3.07 -4.53
CA GLN A 290 -19.92 -4.16 -3.59
C GLN A 290 -18.67 -5.04 -3.69
N ILE A 291 -17.91 -5.15 -2.61
CA ILE A 291 -16.63 -5.86 -2.60
C ILE A 291 -16.67 -6.96 -1.54
N THR A 292 -16.43 -8.20 -1.97
CA THR A 292 -16.20 -9.35 -1.07
C THR A 292 -14.71 -9.68 -1.10
N VAL A 293 -14.14 -9.96 0.06
CA VAL A 293 -12.71 -10.25 0.24
C VAL A 293 -12.54 -11.60 0.93
N GLU A 294 -11.61 -12.42 0.45
CA GLU A 294 -11.21 -13.68 1.08
C GLU A 294 -9.68 -13.83 1.02
N ARG A 295 -9.03 -13.83 2.18
CA ARG A 295 -7.59 -14.01 2.34
C ARG A 295 -7.23 -15.49 2.44
N ASP A 296 -6.32 -15.94 1.59
CA ASP A 296 -5.93 -17.36 1.48
C ASP A 296 -4.45 -17.61 1.84
N ALA A 297 -3.62 -16.57 1.95
CA ALA A 297 -2.27 -16.64 2.49
C ALA A 297 -1.80 -15.29 3.03
N GLU A 298 -0.68 -15.30 3.75
CA GLU A 298 -0.01 -14.09 4.24
C GLU A 298 1.50 -14.29 4.40
N VAL A 299 2.23 -13.20 4.31
CA VAL A 299 3.61 -13.06 4.81
C VAL A 299 3.58 -12.07 5.97
N VAL A 300 4.26 -12.40 7.08
CA VAL A 300 4.22 -11.57 8.29
C VAL A 300 5.55 -10.88 8.49
N TYR A 301 5.51 -9.56 8.54
CA TYR A 301 6.66 -8.70 8.79
C TYR A 301 6.58 -8.05 10.17
N SER A 302 7.73 -7.91 10.83
CA SER A 302 7.83 -7.36 12.18
C SER A 302 8.75 -6.14 12.19
N PHE A 303 8.18 -4.97 12.47
CA PHE A 303 8.90 -3.71 12.47
C PHE A 303 9.12 -3.16 13.88
N ALA A 304 10.10 -2.26 13.97
CA ALA A 304 10.45 -1.55 15.20
C ALA A 304 10.60 -2.52 16.39
N ASN A 305 11.40 -3.58 16.21
CA ASN A 305 11.60 -4.62 17.24
C ASN A 305 10.29 -5.27 17.73
N GLY A 306 9.38 -5.53 16.80
CA GLY A 306 8.09 -6.19 17.06
C GLY A 306 7.04 -5.28 17.71
N GLN A 307 7.23 -3.96 17.67
CA GLN A 307 6.19 -3.01 18.11
C GLN A 307 5.09 -2.84 17.05
N TYR A 308 5.39 -3.11 15.79
CA TYR A 308 4.40 -3.06 14.72
C TYR A 308 4.46 -4.35 13.91
N ILE A 309 3.31 -4.99 13.74
CA ILE A 309 3.17 -6.22 12.95
C ILE A 309 2.38 -5.89 11.70
N LEU A 310 2.91 -6.28 10.55
CA LEU A 310 2.27 -6.16 9.26
C LEU A 310 2.06 -7.55 8.70
N ARG A 311 0.84 -7.82 8.26
CA ARG A 311 0.43 -9.08 7.65
C ARG A 311 0.08 -8.79 6.20
N GLU A 312 1.02 -9.05 5.31
CA GLU A 312 0.90 -8.89 3.87
C GLU A 312 0.12 -10.08 3.32
N GLY A 313 -1.21 -9.95 3.30
CA GLY A 313 -2.10 -10.99 2.83
C GLY A 313 -2.22 -11.03 1.31
N MET A 314 -2.49 -12.22 0.78
CA MET A 314 -2.94 -12.41 -0.60
C MET A 314 -4.32 -13.06 -0.57
N GLY A 315 -5.13 -12.79 -1.59
CA GLY A 315 -6.44 -13.44 -1.66
C GLY A 315 -7.31 -13.01 -2.82
N SER A 316 -8.51 -13.58 -2.84
CA SER A 316 -9.51 -13.33 -3.86
C SER A 316 -10.44 -12.19 -3.46
N PHE A 317 -10.95 -11.53 -4.49
CA PHE A 317 -11.90 -10.44 -4.39
C PHE A 317 -13.05 -10.71 -5.37
N THR A 318 -14.23 -10.21 -5.03
CA THR A 318 -15.34 -10.06 -5.97
C THR A 318 -15.79 -8.60 -5.95
N ILE A 319 -15.69 -7.88 -7.06
CA ILE A 319 -16.06 -6.46 -7.19
C ILE A 319 -17.27 -6.39 -8.11
N ASN A 320 -18.46 -6.05 -7.58
CA ASN A 320 -19.71 -6.04 -8.36
C ASN A 320 -19.99 -7.36 -9.12
N GLY A 321 -19.53 -8.50 -8.59
CA GLY A 321 -19.65 -9.81 -9.22
C GLY A 321 -18.46 -10.22 -10.11
N GLU A 322 -17.56 -9.29 -10.44
CA GLU A 322 -16.34 -9.59 -11.19
C GLU A 322 -15.24 -10.13 -10.26
N LYS A 323 -14.57 -11.21 -10.69
CA LYS A 323 -13.48 -11.81 -9.91
C LYS A 323 -12.21 -10.97 -10.02
N ALA A 324 -11.50 -10.90 -8.90
CA ALA A 324 -10.21 -10.27 -8.81
C ALA A 324 -9.31 -11.01 -7.82
N ARG A 325 -8.01 -10.71 -7.87
CA ARG A 325 -7.03 -11.16 -6.88
C ARG A 325 -6.13 -10.00 -6.49
N GLY A 326 -5.64 -10.00 -5.26
CA GLY A 326 -4.61 -9.05 -4.87
C GLY A 326 -4.19 -9.16 -3.42
N ILE A 327 -3.93 -8.00 -2.82
CA ILE A 327 -3.34 -7.84 -1.49
C ILE A 327 -4.39 -7.48 -0.45
N ILE A 328 -4.27 -8.12 0.71
CA ILE A 328 -5.13 -7.94 1.87
C ILE A 328 -4.19 -7.70 3.07
N GLU A 329 -3.69 -6.47 3.16
CA GLU A 329 -2.71 -6.07 4.16
C GLU A 329 -3.41 -5.58 5.43
N PHE A 330 -2.96 -6.09 6.57
CA PHE A 330 -3.33 -5.56 7.88
C PHE A 330 -2.08 -5.25 8.70
N GLY A 331 -1.99 -4.01 9.16
CA GLY A 331 -0.96 -3.57 10.09
C GLY A 331 -1.55 -3.12 11.41
N PHE A 332 -0.88 -3.42 12.51
CA PHE A 332 -1.31 -2.99 13.83
C PHE A 332 -0.15 -2.91 14.82
N ASN A 333 -0.26 -1.95 15.73
CA ASN A 333 0.69 -1.81 16.81
C ASN A 333 0.53 -2.94 17.84
N LYS A 334 1.60 -3.35 18.51
CA LYS A 334 1.54 -4.35 19.57
C LYS A 334 0.70 -3.88 20.77
N ASP A 335 0.67 -2.57 21.04
CA ASP A 335 -0.22 -1.97 22.03
C ASP A 335 -1.66 -1.92 21.49
N ASN A 336 -2.48 -2.89 21.90
CA ASN A 336 -3.86 -3.01 21.47
C ASN A 336 -4.77 -1.85 21.91
N SER A 337 -4.36 -1.06 22.91
CA SER A 337 -5.13 0.12 23.34
C SER A 337 -5.19 1.19 22.24
N ARG A 338 -4.25 1.12 21.28
CA ARG A 338 -4.18 1.99 20.11
C ARG A 338 -5.19 1.60 19.03
N TRP A 339 -5.70 0.37 19.02
CA TRP A 339 -6.63 -0.09 17.97
C TRP A 339 -8.06 0.42 18.17
N TYR A 340 -8.49 0.50 19.43
CA TYR A 340 -9.88 0.74 19.83
C TYR A 340 -10.15 2.17 20.25
N ARG A 341 -9.42 3.15 19.69
CA ARG A 341 -9.74 4.56 19.93
C ARG A 341 -11.10 4.88 19.33
N ASN A 342 -12.13 4.64 20.11
CA ASN A 342 -13.49 5.06 19.86
C ASN A 342 -13.47 6.59 19.73
N ASN A 343 -14.03 7.09 18.63
CA ASN A 343 -14.30 8.51 18.43
C ASN A 343 -14.94 9.07 19.71
N LYS A 344 -14.21 9.91 20.46
CA LYS A 344 -14.77 10.71 21.55
C LYS A 344 -15.47 11.94 21.00
#